data_AF-A0A1R3KX72-F1
#
_entry.id   AF-A0A1R3KX72-F1
#
_cell.length_a   1.000
_cell.length_b   1.000
_cell.length_c   1.000
_cell.angle_alpha   90.00
_cell.angle_beta   90.00
_cell.angle_gamma   90.00
#
_symmetry.space_group_name_H-M   'P 1'
#
loop_
_entity.id
_entity.type
_entity.pdbx_description
1 polymer ?
#
loop_
_entity_poly.entity_id
_entity_poly.type
_entity_poly.pdbx_seq_one_letter_code
_entity_poly.pdbx_strand_id
1 'polypeptide(L)'
;MQNGEQPRDRFSKFLTQVEAEKRIIVFPLNHVPGIFAFEEGRLTCMDVVSGDGAWSFLASFIKDEEIGNVVSISWPQFASEKGLKANDEVSFFKQAGDHGNEEEQGPWKKFRIQVRRQIRLFGQNIWGDLMV
;
A
#
# COMPACT_ATOMS: atom_id res chain seq x y z
N MET A 1 -17.52 -15.36 -20.88
CA MET A 1 -16.05 -15.38 -20.82
C MET A 1 -15.66 -14.82 -19.46
N GLN A 2 -15.37 -15.71 -18.51
CA GLN A 2 -14.89 -15.34 -17.17
C GLN A 2 -13.37 -15.17 -17.27
N ASN A 3 -12.88 -13.93 -17.17
CA ASN A 3 -11.45 -13.71 -16.94
C ASN A 3 -11.20 -13.83 -15.43
N GLY A 4 -10.81 -15.05 -15.02
CA GLY A 4 -10.33 -15.34 -13.69
C GLY A 4 -8.97 -14.71 -13.43
N GLU A 5 -8.85 -14.09 -12.25
CA GLU A 5 -7.64 -13.94 -11.44
C GLU A 5 -6.39 -13.28 -12.04
N GLN A 6 -6.08 -12.06 -11.58
CA GLN A 6 -4.71 -11.72 -11.18
C GLN A 6 -4.69 -11.18 -9.74
N PRO A 7 -4.47 -12.05 -8.72
CA PRO A 7 -4.37 -11.67 -7.31
C PRO A 7 -2.97 -11.17 -6.91
N ARG A 8 -2.02 -11.06 -7.85
CA ARG A 8 -0.59 -10.81 -7.54
C ARG A 8 -0.15 -9.34 -7.65
N ASP A 9 -1.02 -8.48 -8.17
CA ASP A 9 -0.67 -7.10 -8.51
C ASP A 9 -1.42 -6.07 -7.66
N ARG A 10 -2.13 -6.49 -6.61
CA ARG A 10 -2.81 -5.58 -5.69
C ARG A 10 -2.83 -6.11 -4.27
N PHE A 11 -2.67 -5.21 -3.31
CA PHE A 11 -2.99 -5.47 -1.91
C PHE A 11 -3.64 -4.25 -1.27
N SER A 12 -4.52 -4.48 -0.30
CA SER A 12 -5.28 -3.42 0.35
C SER A 12 -5.72 -3.78 1.76
N LYS A 13 -5.94 -2.76 2.59
CA LYS A 13 -6.62 -2.89 3.88
C LYS A 13 -7.21 -1.55 4.33
N PHE A 14 -8.04 -1.61 5.35
CA PHE A 14 -8.45 -0.42 6.10
C PHE A 14 -7.37 -0.04 7.11
N LEU A 15 -7.10 1.25 7.23
CA LEU A 15 -6.22 1.78 8.28
C LEU A 15 -6.87 1.59 9.65
N THR A 16 -6.12 1.00 10.56
CA THR A 16 -6.46 1.05 11.99
C THR A 16 -6.21 2.45 12.56
N GLN A 17 -6.74 2.71 13.76
CA GLN A 17 -6.48 3.96 14.48
C GLN A 17 -4.98 4.20 14.69
N VAL A 18 -4.25 3.16 15.14
CA VAL A 18 -2.81 3.24 15.41
C VAL A 18 -2.00 3.49 14.14
N GLU A 19 -2.36 2.85 13.02
CA GLU A 19 -1.71 3.06 11.73
C GLU A 19 -1.90 4.49 11.20
N ALA A 20 -3.12 5.03 11.32
CA ALA A 20 -3.41 6.40 10.93
C ALA A 20 -2.63 7.42 11.79
N GLU A 21 -2.59 7.21 13.11
CA GLU A 21 -1.86 8.09 14.04
C GLU A 21 -0.35 8.04 13.85
N LYS A 22 0.22 6.84 13.73
CA LYS A 22 1.66 6.63 13.51
C LYS A 22 2.09 6.90 12.07
N ARG A 23 1.14 7.07 11.16
CA ARG A 23 1.36 7.28 9.72
C ARG A 23 2.22 6.17 9.13
N ILE A 24 1.83 4.95 9.45
CA ILE A 24 2.38 3.72 8.90
C ILE A 24 1.24 2.83 8.44
N ILE A 25 1.53 1.84 7.60
CA ILE A 25 0.61 0.75 7.30
C ILE A 25 1.36 -0.58 7.39
N VAL A 26 0.73 -1.56 8.04
CA VAL A 26 1.33 -2.86 8.30
C VAL A 26 0.54 -3.95 7.60
N PHE A 27 1.24 -4.76 6.81
CA PHE A 27 0.70 -5.94 6.17
C PHE A 27 1.40 -7.19 6.67
N PRO A 28 0.66 -8.22 7.10
CA PRO A 28 1.18 -9.58 7.16
C PRO A 28 1.74 -9.98 5.80
N LEU A 29 2.94 -10.55 5.76
CA LEU A 29 3.62 -10.80 4.48
C LEU A 29 2.88 -11.83 3.61
N ASN A 30 2.18 -12.77 4.25
CA ASN A 30 1.30 -13.72 3.57
C ASN A 30 0.10 -13.06 2.86
N HIS A 31 -0.23 -11.80 3.19
CA HIS A 31 -1.25 -11.01 2.48
C HIS A 31 -0.69 -10.25 1.27
N VAL A 32 0.63 -10.24 1.08
CA VAL A 32 1.33 -9.62 -0.06
C VAL A 32 2.26 -10.61 -0.78
N PRO A 33 1.77 -11.82 -1.12
CA PRO A 33 2.63 -12.91 -1.59
C PRO A 33 3.27 -12.56 -2.94
N GLY A 34 4.59 -12.80 -3.06
CA GLY A 34 5.35 -12.56 -4.29
C GLY A 34 5.64 -11.09 -4.61
N ILE A 35 5.14 -10.15 -3.79
CA ILE A 35 5.43 -8.72 -3.94
C ILE A 35 6.79 -8.40 -3.30
N PHE A 36 7.00 -8.86 -2.07
CA PHE A 36 8.24 -8.65 -1.33
C PHE A 36 8.90 -9.98 -0.97
N ALA A 37 10.23 -10.02 -1.01
CA ALA A 37 11.00 -11.09 -0.38
C ALA A 37 11.30 -10.68 1.07
N PHE A 38 10.98 -11.55 2.03
CA PHE A 38 11.24 -11.26 3.44
C PHE A 38 12.74 -11.31 3.74
N GLU A 39 13.21 -10.29 4.44
CA GLU A 39 14.55 -10.25 5.00
C GLU A 39 14.47 -9.42 6.30
N GLU A 40 14.58 -10.09 7.44
CA GLU A 40 14.37 -9.44 8.74
C GLU A 40 15.34 -8.26 8.94
N GLY A 41 14.81 -7.11 9.36
CA GLY A 41 15.57 -5.88 9.57
C GLY A 41 15.90 -5.10 8.29
N ARG A 42 15.55 -5.62 7.10
CA ARG A 42 15.76 -4.89 5.85
C ARG A 42 14.90 -3.65 5.78
N LEU A 43 15.53 -2.56 5.32
CA LEU A 43 14.88 -1.32 4.94
C LEU A 43 14.95 -1.15 3.43
N THR A 44 13.85 -0.73 2.79
CA THR A 44 13.83 -0.47 1.35
C THR A 44 12.89 0.67 1.01
N CYS A 45 13.27 1.49 0.03
CA CYS A 45 12.37 2.50 -0.51
C CYS A 45 11.37 1.84 -1.46
N MET A 46 10.12 2.26 -1.36
CA MET A 46 9.02 1.85 -2.22
C MET A 46 8.54 3.07 -3.00
N ASP A 47 8.73 3.06 -4.32
CA ASP A 47 8.28 4.14 -5.18
C ASP A 47 6.80 3.97 -5.52
N VAL A 48 6.04 5.03 -5.25
CA VAL A 48 4.57 5.02 -5.32
C VAL A 48 4.10 6.23 -6.13
N VAL A 49 3.34 5.96 -7.17
CA VAL A 49 2.65 6.96 -7.98
C VAL A 49 1.22 7.11 -7.47
N SER A 50 0.81 8.34 -7.35
CA SER A 50 -0.53 8.76 -6.98
C SER A 50 -1.11 9.65 -8.10
N GLY A 51 -2.37 10.03 -8.01
CA GLY A 51 -3.02 10.86 -9.01
C GLY A 51 -2.42 12.26 -9.15
N ASP A 52 -1.76 12.79 -8.11
CA ASP A 52 -1.18 14.13 -8.14
C ASP A 52 0.36 14.18 -8.06
N GLY A 53 1.02 13.02 -8.00
CA GLY A 53 2.48 12.99 -7.93
C GLY A 53 3.09 11.64 -7.62
N ALA A 54 4.42 11.64 -7.47
CA ALA A 54 5.20 10.49 -7.07
C ALA A 54 5.72 10.66 -5.63
N TRP A 55 5.79 9.55 -4.93
CA TRP A 55 6.15 9.44 -3.53
C TRP A 55 7.15 8.30 -3.34
N SER A 56 8.01 8.41 -2.34
CA SER A 56 8.86 7.30 -1.89
C SER A 56 8.53 7.00 -0.43
N PHE A 57 8.06 5.78 -0.16
CA PHE A 57 7.77 5.29 1.18
C PHE A 57 8.90 4.42 1.69
N LEU A 58 9.06 4.34 3.01
CA LEU A 58 10.06 3.46 3.63
C LEU A 58 9.39 2.17 4.10
N ALA A 59 9.73 1.04 3.48
CA ALA A 59 9.30 -0.28 3.92
C ALA A 59 10.35 -0.92 4.83
N SER A 60 9.90 -1.49 5.94
CA SER A 60 10.69 -2.24 6.92
C SER A 60 10.10 -3.63 7.11
N PHE A 61 10.96 -4.65 7.10
CA PHE A 61 10.56 -6.05 7.25
C PHE A 61 10.86 -6.52 8.67
N ILE A 62 9.81 -6.86 9.41
CA ILE A 62 9.89 -7.12 10.84
C ILE A 62 9.28 -8.49 11.11
N LYS A 63 9.87 -9.25 12.01
CA LYS A 63 9.26 -10.43 12.59
C LYS A 63 8.48 -10.02 13.83
N ASP A 64 7.17 -10.06 13.75
CA ASP A 64 6.25 -9.79 14.85
C ASP A 64 5.86 -11.11 15.53
N GLU A 65 5.82 -11.15 16.85
CA GLU A 65 5.55 -12.38 17.61
C GLU A 65 4.09 -12.84 17.48
N GLU A 66 3.16 -11.91 17.27
CA GLU A 66 1.72 -12.19 17.23
C GLU A 66 1.22 -12.36 15.80
N ILE A 67 1.73 -11.53 14.88
CA ILE A 67 1.28 -11.46 13.48
C ILE A 67 2.20 -12.28 12.55
N GLY A 68 3.43 -12.58 12.98
CA GLY A 68 4.45 -13.23 12.17
C GLY A 68 5.26 -12.24 11.33
N ASN A 69 5.69 -12.66 10.14
CA ASN A 69 6.47 -11.79 9.26
C ASN A 69 5.58 -10.69 8.69
N VAL A 70 5.96 -9.42 8.91
CA VAL A 70 5.22 -8.25 8.43
C VAL A 70 6.10 -7.33 7.60
N VAL A 71 5.46 -6.56 6.72
CA VAL A 71 6.03 -5.37 6.11
C VAL A 71 5.33 -4.14 6.69
N SER A 72 6.10 -3.23 7.27
CA SER A 72 5.65 -1.93 7.78
C SER A 72 6.09 -0.84 6.81
N ILE A 73 5.15 -0.08 6.27
CA ILE A 73 5.39 0.97 5.29
C ILE A 73 5.15 2.32 5.97
N SER A 74 6.18 3.16 6.06
CA SER A 74 6.14 4.49 6.63
C SER A 74 5.98 5.56 5.55
N TRP A 75 4.99 6.43 5.71
CA TRP A 75 4.59 7.45 4.73
C TRP A 75 4.13 8.79 5.36
N PRO A 76 4.85 9.34 6.34
CA PRO A 76 4.34 10.42 7.20
C PRO A 76 3.95 11.70 6.45
N GLN A 77 4.68 12.05 5.39
CA GLN A 77 4.38 13.22 4.57
C GLN A 77 3.08 13.01 3.77
N PHE A 78 3.02 11.92 3.00
CA PHE A 78 1.82 11.54 2.24
C PHE A 78 0.57 11.46 3.13
N ALA A 79 0.65 10.76 4.27
CA ALA A 79 -0.49 10.62 5.16
C ALA A 79 -0.99 11.97 5.71
N SER A 80 -0.06 12.89 6.01
CA SER A 80 -0.41 14.22 6.51
C SER A 80 -1.03 15.09 5.43
N GLU A 81 -0.44 15.12 4.24
CA GLU A 81 -0.92 15.94 3.12
C GLU A 81 -2.29 15.46 2.60
N LYS A 82 -2.49 14.13 2.53
CA LYS A 82 -3.78 13.54 2.13
C LYS A 82 -4.80 13.47 3.25
N GLY A 83 -4.41 13.85 4.46
CA GLY A 83 -5.24 13.83 5.66
C GLY A 83 -5.85 12.44 5.91
N LEU A 84 -5.04 11.38 5.80
CA LEU A 84 -5.46 9.99 6.00
C LEU A 84 -5.94 9.76 7.43
N LYS A 85 -6.94 8.88 7.57
CA LYS A 85 -7.63 8.61 8.83
C LYS A 85 -7.91 7.12 8.98
N ALA A 86 -8.23 6.72 10.21
CA ALA A 86 -8.74 5.39 10.49
C ALA A 86 -9.96 5.09 9.60
N ASN A 87 -10.07 3.84 9.17
CA ASN A 87 -11.09 3.31 8.25
C ASN A 87 -11.01 3.81 6.81
N ASP A 88 -9.99 4.59 6.44
CA ASP A 88 -9.67 4.74 5.01
C ASP A 88 -9.19 3.40 4.45
N GLU A 89 -9.71 3.02 3.29
CA GLU A 89 -9.22 1.87 2.53
C GLU A 89 -8.02 2.32 1.71
N VAL A 90 -6.85 1.73 1.94
CA VAL A 90 -5.67 1.97 1.13
C VAL A 90 -5.41 0.77 0.25
N SER A 91 -5.29 1.00 -1.05
CA SER A 91 -4.97 -0.01 -2.04
C SER A 91 -3.68 0.34 -2.78
N PHE A 92 -2.76 -0.61 -2.85
CA PHE A 92 -1.58 -0.54 -3.68
C PHE A 92 -1.72 -1.47 -4.87
N PHE A 93 -1.32 -1.00 -6.04
CA PHE A 93 -1.33 -1.74 -7.29
C PHE A 93 0.09 -1.77 -7.83
N LYS A 94 0.65 -2.95 -8.07
CA LYS A 94 1.94 -3.07 -8.74
C LYS A 94 1.79 -2.58 -10.18
N GLN A 95 2.66 -1.67 -10.62
CA GLN A 95 2.70 -1.31 -12.04
C GLN A 95 3.47 -2.38 -12.80
N ALA A 96 2.89 -2.87 -13.90
CA ALA A 96 3.67 -3.59 -14.90
C ALA A 96 4.69 -2.61 -15.49
N GLY A 97 5.94 -3.04 -15.65
CA GLY A 97 6.94 -2.20 -16.29
C GLY A 97 6.50 -1.84 -17.70
N ASP A 98 6.34 -0.55 -17.99
CA ASP A 98 6.24 -0.10 -19.38
C ASP A 98 7.59 -0.39 -20.05
N HIS A 99 7.52 -1.17 -21.11
CA HIS A 99 8.61 -1.66 -21.98
C HIS A 99 9.35 -2.92 -21.51
N GLY A 100 9.35 -3.89 -22.44
CA GLY A 100 9.86 -5.24 -22.24
C GLY A 100 11.33 -5.23 -21.82
N ASN A 101 11.56 -5.81 -20.65
CA ASN A 101 12.69 -6.62 -20.23
C ASN A 101 12.62 -6.64 -18.70
N GLU A 102 12.09 -7.74 -18.15
CA GLU A 102 12.03 -7.98 -16.71
C GLU A 102 13.43 -8.00 -16.05
N GLU A 103 14.49 -8.08 -16.85
CA GLU A 103 15.88 -8.21 -16.42
C GLU A 103 16.64 -6.88 -16.22
N GLU A 104 16.11 -5.73 -16.69
CA GLU A 104 16.79 -4.43 -16.57
C GLU A 104 16.25 -3.51 -15.48
N GLN A 105 15.16 -3.89 -14.81
CA GLN A 105 14.67 -3.14 -13.66
C GLN A 105 15.37 -3.64 -12.40
N GLY A 106 16.18 -2.78 -11.79
CA GLY A 106 16.64 -2.99 -10.41
C GLY A 106 15.44 -3.29 -9.48
N PRO A 107 15.68 -3.72 -8.22
CA PRO A 107 14.66 -4.31 -7.33
C PRO A 107 13.45 -3.43 -6.92
N TRP A 108 13.25 -2.28 -7.55
CA TRP A 108 12.36 -1.20 -7.15
C TRP A 108 11.08 -1.28 -7.97
N LYS A 109 10.15 -2.15 -7.52
CA LYS A 109 8.80 -2.25 -8.10
C LYS A 109 8.08 -0.91 -7.89
N LYS A 110 7.63 -0.25 -8.96
CA LYS A 110 6.76 0.93 -8.88
C LYS A 110 5.34 0.50 -8.53
N PHE A 111 4.70 1.21 -7.62
CA PHE A 111 3.31 0.98 -7.25
C PHE A 111 2.44 2.19 -7.60
N ARG A 112 1.16 1.97 -7.87
CA ARG A 112 0.13 3.00 -7.80
C ARG A 112 -0.59 2.88 -6.46
N ILE A 113 -0.95 4.00 -5.84
CA ILE A 113 -1.80 4.03 -4.64
C ILE A 113 -3.18 4.60 -4.95
N GLN A 114 -4.21 4.04 -4.32
CA GLN A 114 -5.55 4.58 -4.27
C GLN A 114 -6.02 4.57 -2.81
N VAL A 115 -6.67 5.65 -2.39
CA VAL A 115 -7.28 5.72 -1.06
C VAL A 115 -8.75 6.04 -1.18
N ARG A 116 -9.59 5.26 -0.51
CA ARG A 116 -11.04 5.45 -0.45
C ARG A 116 -11.46 5.77 0.96
N ARG A 117 -12.31 6.78 1.09
CA ARG A 117 -12.90 7.19 2.36
C ARG A 117 -14.41 6.98 2.34
N GLN A 118 -14.93 6.39 3.41
CA GLN A 118 -16.35 6.35 3.66
C GLN A 118 -16.77 7.63 4.38
N ILE A 119 -17.81 8.27 3.87
CA ILE A 119 -18.50 9.38 4.52
C ILE A 119 -19.98 9.03 4.70
N ARG A 120 -20.60 9.62 5.72
CA ARG A 120 -22.04 9.48 5.95
C ARG A 120 -22.75 10.75 5.51
N LEU A 121 -23.56 10.66 4.47
CA LEU A 121 -24.38 11.75 3.95
C LEU A 121 -25.84 11.30 3.90
N PHE A 122 -26.75 12.11 4.43
CA PHE A 122 -28.19 11.81 4.47
C PHE A 122 -28.53 10.43 5.04
N GLY A 123 -27.80 10.00 6.07
CA GLY A 123 -27.96 8.69 6.71
C GLY A 123 -27.36 7.51 5.95
N GLN A 124 -26.89 7.72 4.70
CA GLN A 124 -26.30 6.70 3.85
C GLN A 124 -24.77 6.72 3.89
N ASN A 125 -24.16 5.56 3.69
CA ASN A 125 -22.72 5.40 3.60
C ASN A 125 -22.29 5.51 2.13
N ILE A 126 -21.41 6.47 1.84
CA ILE A 126 -20.90 6.74 0.49
C ILE A 126 -19.38 6.62 0.51
N TRP A 127 -18.82 5.93 -0.48
CA TRP A 127 -17.39 5.82 -0.68
C TRP A 127 -16.93 6.81 -1.76
N GLY A 128 -15.91 7.60 -1.44
CA GLY A 128 -15.24 8.47 -2.40
C GLY A 128 -13.75 8.16 -2.46
N ASP A 129 -13.17 8.28 -3.66
CA ASP A 129 -11.73 8.33 -3.82
C ASP A 129 -11.21 9.65 -3.25
N LEU A 130 -10.21 9.57 -2.36
CA LEU A 130 -9.43 10.75 -2.02
C LEU A 130 -8.57 11.11 -3.21
N MET A 131 -8.45 12.41 -3.50
CA MET A 131 -7.47 12.93 -4.46
C MET A 131 -6.08 12.73 -3.86
N VAL A 132 -5.59 11.50 -3.99
CA VAL A 132 -4.25 11.09 -3.58
C VAL A 132 -3.30 11.19 -4.73
#